data_AF-A0A822B8S7-F1
#
_entry.id   AF-A0A822B8S7-F1
#
_cell.length_a   1.000
_cell.length_b   1.000
_cell.length_c   1.000
_cell.angle_alpha   90.00
_cell.angle_beta   90.00
_cell.angle_gamma   90.00
#
_symmetry.space_group_name_H-M   'P 1'
#
loop_
_entity.id
_entity.type
_entity.pdbx_description
1 polymer ?
#
loop_
_entity_poly.entity_id
_entity_poly.type
_entity_poly.pdbx_seq_one_letter_code
_entity_poly.pdbx_strand_id
1 'polypeptide(L)'
;FTDDTSMALCLANSLVVKGDLNLYDQLVRYKWWYRAGYMSSTGKCFDIGLSTSQSLQEFESRQMDFSKKYNIAYEEIDYIAGDKHLIDEFNVYCSDTEVAGNGALMRLGPVPLFFYRFPKYAVEYAGRSALITHGDVKAYDACRYYSALIVAALQDYTKEQLLDKQFYSKHMEWFGERPLCNEIKQIA
;
A
#
# COMPACT_ATOMS: atom_id res chain seq x y z
N PHE A 1 -15.92 1.52 -12.30
CA PHE A 1 -15.43 1.10 -10.98
C PHE A 1 -15.08 2.35 -10.18
N THR A 2 -14.94 2.24 -8.85
CA THR A 2 -14.77 3.36 -7.90
C THR A 2 -13.30 3.51 -7.49
N ASP A 3 -13.05 4.03 -6.29
CA ASP A 3 -11.74 4.20 -5.69
C ASP A 3 -10.99 2.88 -5.49
N ASP A 4 -11.66 1.78 -5.07
CA ASP A 4 -11.01 0.48 -4.82
C ASP A 4 -10.14 0.06 -6.02
N THR A 5 -10.76 0.05 -7.21
CA THR A 5 -10.09 -0.38 -8.45
C THR A 5 -9.15 0.69 -8.97
N SER A 6 -9.49 1.98 -8.87
CA SER A 6 -8.62 3.06 -9.34
C SER A 6 -7.29 3.06 -8.58
N MET A 7 -7.35 2.87 -7.26
CA MET A 7 -6.16 2.75 -6.42
C MET A 7 -5.40 1.44 -6.67
N ALA A 8 -6.10 0.31 -6.87
CA ALA A 8 -5.43 -0.95 -7.24
C ALA A 8 -4.68 -0.83 -8.58
N LEU A 9 -5.27 -0.16 -9.58
CA LEU A 9 -4.61 0.11 -10.86
C LEU A 9 -3.37 1.00 -10.70
N CYS A 10 -3.47 2.06 -9.88
CA CYS A 10 -2.33 2.92 -9.56
C CYS A 10 -1.20 2.12 -8.91
N LEU A 11 -1.52 1.27 -7.92
CA LEU A 11 -0.56 0.42 -7.24
C LEU A 11 0.12 -0.56 -8.20
N ALA A 12 -0.67 -1.27 -9.01
CA ALA A 12 -0.15 -2.19 -10.02
C ALA A 12 0.79 -1.47 -10.99
N ASN A 13 0.43 -0.27 -11.44
CA ASN A 13 1.24 0.49 -12.36
C ASN A 13 2.55 0.98 -11.73
N SER A 14 2.56 1.33 -10.43
CA SER A 14 3.79 1.66 -9.70
C SER A 14 4.74 0.46 -9.67
N LEU A 15 4.23 -0.70 -9.25
CA LEU A 15 5.00 -1.94 -9.15
C LEU A 15 5.62 -2.34 -10.49
N VAL A 16 4.85 -2.28 -11.58
CA VAL A 16 5.35 -2.62 -12.92
C VAL A 16 6.40 -1.63 -13.41
N VAL A 17 6.19 -0.32 -13.21
CA VAL A 17 7.13 0.71 -13.72
C VAL A 17 8.41 0.76 -12.90
N LYS A 18 8.34 0.53 -11.59
CA LYS A 18 9.51 0.57 -10.70
C LYS A 18 10.21 -0.78 -10.56
N GLY A 19 9.55 -1.88 -10.91
CA GLY A 19 10.08 -3.22 -10.76
C GLY A 19 10.18 -3.70 -9.30
N ASP A 20 9.68 -2.90 -8.35
CA ASP A 20 9.68 -3.16 -6.91
C ASP A 20 8.64 -2.25 -6.21
N LEU A 21 8.45 -2.43 -4.90
CA LEU A 21 7.63 -1.53 -4.08
C LEU A 21 8.34 -0.18 -3.90
N ASN A 22 7.79 0.86 -4.51
CA ASN A 22 8.20 2.24 -4.29
C ASN A 22 7.03 3.04 -3.70
N LEU A 23 7.05 3.25 -2.39
CA LEU A 23 5.96 3.90 -1.66
C LEU A 23 5.74 5.36 -2.06
N TYR A 24 6.80 6.06 -2.47
CA TYR A 24 6.70 7.42 -2.96
C TYR A 24 5.97 7.48 -4.31
N ASP A 25 6.42 6.67 -5.27
CA ASP A 25 5.79 6.58 -6.59
C ASP A 25 4.34 6.07 -6.52
N GLN A 26 4.05 5.20 -5.55
CA GLN A 26 2.69 4.78 -5.22
C GLN A 26 1.81 5.98 -4.80
N LEU A 27 2.28 6.83 -3.89
CA LEU A 27 1.57 8.05 -3.48
C LEU A 27 1.43 9.06 -4.62
N VAL A 28 2.47 9.21 -5.46
CA VAL A 28 2.43 10.06 -6.66
C VAL A 28 1.30 9.62 -7.60
N ARG A 29 1.15 8.32 -7.87
CA ARG A 29 0.05 7.83 -8.71
C ARG A 29 -1.31 8.00 -8.07
N TYR A 30 -1.43 7.82 -6.75
CA TYR A 30 -2.66 8.13 -6.03
C TYR A 30 -3.00 9.63 -6.09
N LYS A 31 -1.99 10.51 -6.01
CA LYS A 31 -2.15 11.95 -6.24
C LYS A 31 -2.63 12.25 -7.65
N TRP A 32 -2.06 11.61 -8.68
CA TRP A 32 -2.53 11.78 -10.06
C TRP A 32 -3.97 11.33 -10.25
N TRP A 33 -4.38 10.23 -9.60
CA TRP A 33 -5.79 9.83 -9.57
C TRP A 33 -6.64 10.90 -8.89
N TYR A 34 -6.25 11.32 -7.68
CA TYR A 34 -6.97 12.29 -6.86
C TYR A 34 -7.17 13.65 -7.57
N ARG A 35 -6.12 14.16 -8.23
CA ARG A 35 -6.12 15.49 -8.86
C ARG A 35 -6.59 15.49 -10.30
N ALA A 36 -6.24 14.47 -11.08
CA ALA A 36 -6.42 14.45 -12.53
C ALA A 36 -7.26 13.28 -13.04
N GLY A 37 -7.79 12.42 -12.16
CA GLY A 37 -8.58 11.27 -12.57
C GLY A 37 -7.78 10.17 -13.27
N TYR A 38 -6.45 10.16 -13.10
CA TYR A 38 -5.59 9.07 -13.59
C TYR A 38 -6.15 7.70 -13.16
N MET A 39 -6.30 6.77 -14.10
CA MET A 39 -6.86 5.43 -13.87
C MET A 39 -8.28 5.40 -13.28
N SER A 40 -9.04 6.50 -13.38
CA SER A 40 -10.47 6.51 -13.06
C SER A 40 -11.31 6.04 -14.25
N SER A 41 -12.38 5.27 -13.99
CA SER A 41 -13.34 4.90 -15.05
C SER A 41 -14.24 6.05 -15.52
N THR A 42 -14.19 7.22 -14.87
CA THR A 42 -15.00 8.40 -15.23
C THR A 42 -14.16 9.60 -15.68
N GLY A 43 -12.84 9.44 -15.77
CA GLY A 43 -11.91 10.53 -16.08
C GLY A 43 -11.73 11.56 -14.94
N LYS A 44 -12.32 11.33 -13.76
CA LYS A 44 -12.17 12.18 -12.57
C LYS A 44 -12.09 11.34 -11.29
N CYS A 45 -11.48 11.85 -10.23
CA CYS A 45 -11.58 11.23 -8.91
C CYS A 45 -13.03 11.31 -8.38
N PHE A 46 -13.54 10.21 -7.84
CA PHE A 46 -14.81 10.15 -7.13
C PHE A 46 -14.80 8.99 -6.14
N ASP A 47 -15.69 9.05 -5.14
CA ASP A 47 -15.84 8.04 -4.08
C ASP A 47 -14.60 7.83 -3.19
N ILE A 48 -13.69 8.81 -3.15
CA ILE A 48 -12.49 8.75 -2.31
C ILE A 48 -12.86 8.83 -0.83
N GLY A 49 -12.41 7.84 -0.05
CA GLY A 49 -12.54 7.84 1.41
C GLY A 49 -11.79 9.01 2.08
N LEU A 50 -12.34 9.51 3.20
CA LEU A 50 -11.80 10.65 3.94
C LEU A 50 -10.32 10.44 4.32
N SER A 51 -9.98 9.32 4.95
CA SER A 51 -8.62 9.03 5.39
C SER A 51 -7.60 8.97 4.24
N THR A 52 -8.00 8.41 3.09
CA THR A 52 -7.16 8.42 1.88
C THR A 52 -6.95 9.85 1.41
N SER A 53 -8.01 10.65 1.31
CA SER A 53 -7.90 12.04 0.85
C SER A 53 -7.02 12.90 1.77
N GLN A 54 -7.12 12.73 3.09
CA GLN A 54 -6.28 13.43 4.07
C GLN A 54 -4.80 13.04 3.93
N SER A 55 -4.52 11.74 3.76
CA SER A 55 -3.14 11.26 3.58
C SER A 55 -2.51 11.80 2.29
N LEU A 56 -3.29 11.95 1.22
CA LEU A 56 -2.80 12.53 -0.04
C LEU A 56 -2.57 14.04 0.08
N GLN A 57 -3.42 14.76 0.83
CA GLN A 57 -3.20 16.18 1.10
C GLN A 57 -1.95 16.42 1.95
N GLU A 58 -1.71 15.57 2.96
CA GLU A 58 -0.49 15.61 3.76
C GLU A 58 0.75 15.28 2.90
N PHE A 59 0.65 14.29 2.01
CA PHE A 59 1.71 13.99 1.05
C PHE A 59 2.05 15.20 0.16
N GLU A 60 1.05 15.88 -0.39
CA GLU A 60 1.23 17.10 -1.20
C GLU A 60 1.88 18.23 -0.40
N SER A 61 1.45 18.43 0.85
CA SER A 61 2.05 19.40 1.77
C SER A 61 3.54 19.12 1.99
N ARG A 62 3.90 17.87 2.27
CA ARG A 62 5.29 17.42 2.42
C ARG A 62 6.10 17.57 1.12
N GLN A 63 5.51 17.27 -0.04
CA GLN A 63 6.17 17.50 -1.33
C GLN A 63 6.52 18.98 -1.54
N MET A 64 5.62 19.88 -1.18
CA MET A 64 5.86 21.33 -1.28
C MET A 64 7.01 21.79 -0.38
N ASP A 65 7.06 21.33 0.87
CA ASP A 65 8.14 21.70 1.79
C ASP A 65 9.47 21.06 1.39
N PHE A 66 9.45 19.81 0.92
CA PHE A 66 10.62 19.11 0.43
C PHE A 66 11.20 19.77 -0.83
N SER A 67 10.34 20.16 -1.78
CA SER A 67 10.73 20.92 -2.99
C SER A 67 11.50 22.19 -2.63
N LYS A 68 11.03 22.96 -1.64
CA LYS A 68 11.74 24.15 -1.14
C LYS A 68 13.06 23.80 -0.47
N LYS A 69 13.08 22.77 0.40
CA LYS A 69 14.27 22.36 1.15
C LYS A 69 15.43 21.96 0.22
N TYR A 70 15.15 21.24 -0.86
CA TYR A 70 16.17 20.75 -1.79
C TYR A 70 16.30 21.58 -3.07
N ASN A 71 15.57 22.69 -3.19
CA ASN A 71 15.56 23.54 -4.37
C ASN A 71 15.25 22.75 -5.67
N ILE A 72 14.22 21.89 -5.59
CA ILE A 72 13.71 21.09 -6.71
C ILE A 72 12.47 21.81 -7.26
N ALA A 73 12.35 21.97 -8.58
CA ALA A 73 11.15 22.54 -9.18
C ALA A 73 9.92 21.69 -8.81
N TYR A 74 8.79 22.32 -8.47
CA TYR A 74 7.64 21.58 -7.96
C TYR A 74 7.06 20.61 -9.00
N GLU A 75 7.22 20.90 -10.28
CA GLU A 75 6.81 20.04 -11.40
C GLU A 75 7.67 18.76 -11.50
N GLU A 76 8.89 18.80 -10.96
CA GLU A 76 9.83 17.68 -10.97
C GLU A 76 9.67 16.78 -9.74
N ILE A 77 8.97 17.24 -8.70
CA ILE A 77 8.91 16.56 -7.40
C ILE A 77 8.34 15.13 -7.52
N ASP A 78 7.39 14.91 -8.42
CA ASP A 78 6.79 13.57 -8.63
C ASP A 78 7.76 12.54 -9.21
N TYR A 79 8.86 13.00 -9.80
CA TYR A 79 9.80 12.16 -10.55
C TYR A 79 11.08 11.85 -9.77
N ILE A 80 11.18 12.28 -8.51
CA ILE A 80 12.36 12.03 -7.66
C ILE A 80 12.48 10.58 -7.20
N ALA A 81 11.49 9.71 -7.52
CA ALA A 81 11.45 8.31 -7.12
C ALA A 81 12.68 7.47 -7.54
N GLY A 82 13.49 7.95 -8.49
CA GLY A 82 14.75 7.33 -8.90
C GLY A 82 15.99 7.79 -8.12
N ASP A 83 15.89 8.88 -7.35
CA ASP A 83 16.98 9.37 -6.50
C ASP A 83 16.84 8.78 -5.10
N LYS A 84 17.68 7.80 -4.81
CA LYS A 84 17.65 7.10 -3.53
C LYS A 84 17.92 8.02 -2.33
N HIS A 85 18.81 8.99 -2.48
CA HIS A 85 19.15 9.91 -1.39
C HIS A 85 17.93 10.76 -1.01
N LEU A 86 17.24 11.31 -2.02
CA LEU A 86 16.04 12.11 -1.78
C LEU A 86 14.90 11.27 -1.20
N ILE A 87 14.69 10.06 -1.72
CA ILE A 87 13.62 9.18 -1.25
C ILE A 87 13.84 8.68 0.18
N ASP A 88 15.08 8.39 0.56
CA ASP A 88 15.41 7.98 1.94
C ASP A 88 15.14 9.12 2.96
N GLU A 89 15.17 10.39 2.53
CA GLU A 89 14.85 11.54 3.38
C GLU A 89 13.36 11.95 3.35
N PHE A 90 12.56 11.44 2.40
CA PHE A 90 11.15 11.78 2.30
C PHE A 90 10.27 10.85 3.15
N ASN A 91 9.58 11.40 4.16
CA ASN A 91 8.65 10.61 4.96
C ASN A 91 7.32 10.34 4.21
N VAL A 92 7.18 9.15 3.65
CA VAL A 92 5.99 8.68 2.93
C VAL A 92 4.80 8.28 3.83
N TYR A 93 4.99 8.14 5.15
CA TYR A 93 3.91 7.75 6.05
C TYR A 93 3.09 8.99 6.42
N CYS A 94 2.08 9.28 5.60
CA CYS A 94 1.27 10.52 5.65
C CYS A 94 -0.07 10.34 6.39
N SER A 95 -0.31 9.18 7.00
CA SER A 95 -1.54 8.85 7.70
C SER A 95 -1.37 8.91 9.21
N ASP A 96 -2.43 9.26 9.92
CA ASP A 96 -2.49 9.17 11.39
C ASP A 96 -2.50 7.71 11.87
N THR A 97 -1.98 7.48 13.07
CA THR A 97 -1.76 6.14 13.65
C THR A 97 -3.04 5.42 14.08
N GLU A 98 -4.19 6.08 14.09
CA GLU A 98 -5.49 5.51 14.51
C GLU A 98 -6.43 5.25 13.32
N VAL A 99 -5.91 5.35 12.10
CA VAL A 99 -6.67 5.15 10.87
C VAL A 99 -6.68 3.68 10.47
N ALA A 100 -7.74 2.96 10.89
CA ALA A 100 -7.92 1.52 10.64
C ALA A 100 -8.97 1.17 9.55
N GLY A 101 -9.33 2.13 8.70
CA GLY A 101 -10.32 1.92 7.62
C GLY A 101 -9.91 0.87 6.57
N ASN A 102 -10.87 0.38 5.80
CA ASN A 102 -10.67 -0.67 4.79
C ASN A 102 -9.96 -0.19 3.49
N GLY A 103 -9.72 1.11 3.34
CA GLY A 103 -9.20 1.70 2.09
C GLY A 103 -7.82 1.20 1.68
N ALA A 104 -7.02 0.69 2.62
CA ALA A 104 -5.76 0.01 2.30
C ALA A 104 -5.99 -1.42 1.80
N LEU A 105 -6.93 -2.15 2.41
CA LEU A 105 -7.19 -3.55 2.11
C LEU A 105 -7.82 -3.73 0.72
N MET A 106 -8.75 -2.85 0.34
CA MET A 106 -9.49 -2.94 -0.93
C MET A 106 -8.61 -2.81 -2.18
N ARG A 107 -7.46 -2.12 -2.07
CA ARG A 107 -6.52 -1.90 -3.17
C ARG A 107 -5.32 -2.85 -3.18
N LEU A 108 -5.25 -3.78 -2.23
CA LEU A 108 -4.06 -4.59 -1.93
C LEU A 108 -3.60 -5.48 -3.09
N GLY A 109 -4.55 -6.07 -3.82
CA GLY A 109 -4.35 -7.21 -4.72
C GLY A 109 -3.08 -7.22 -5.59
N PRO A 110 -2.64 -6.09 -6.19
CA PRO A 110 -1.42 -6.06 -6.98
C PRO A 110 -0.14 -6.48 -6.23
N VAL A 111 -0.03 -6.22 -4.93
CA VAL A 111 1.17 -6.56 -4.14
C VAL A 111 1.38 -8.07 -4.05
N PRO A 112 0.45 -8.88 -3.52
CA PRO A 112 0.63 -10.33 -3.48
C PRO A 112 0.76 -10.95 -4.87
N LEU A 113 0.11 -10.38 -5.90
CA LEU A 113 0.27 -10.85 -7.28
C LEU A 113 1.69 -10.61 -7.82
N PHE A 114 2.31 -9.46 -7.50
CA PHE A 114 3.66 -9.13 -7.98
C PHE A 114 4.73 -9.95 -7.25
N PHE A 115 4.57 -10.15 -5.92
CA PHE A 115 5.56 -10.81 -5.06
C PHE A 115 5.21 -12.26 -4.71
N TYR A 116 4.29 -12.92 -5.42
CA TYR A 116 3.77 -14.25 -5.03
C TYR A 116 4.84 -15.36 -4.86
N ARG A 117 5.96 -15.24 -5.59
CA ARG A 117 7.10 -16.17 -5.47
C ARG A 117 7.94 -15.95 -4.20
N PHE A 118 7.71 -14.86 -3.49
CA PHE A 118 8.46 -14.44 -2.32
C PHE A 118 7.51 -14.02 -1.18
N PRO A 119 6.85 -14.99 -0.50
CA PRO A 119 5.79 -14.72 0.47
C PRO A 119 6.15 -13.69 1.55
N LYS A 120 7.39 -13.73 2.07
CA LYS A 120 7.88 -12.75 3.06
C LYS A 120 7.79 -11.31 2.56
N TYR A 121 8.18 -11.07 1.30
CA TYR A 121 8.10 -9.75 0.69
C TYR A 121 6.66 -9.37 0.37
N ALA A 122 5.86 -10.28 -0.18
CA ALA A 122 4.44 -10.03 -0.44
C ALA A 122 3.68 -9.62 0.83
N VAL A 123 3.92 -10.31 1.94
CA VAL A 123 3.30 -10.01 3.24
C VAL A 123 3.80 -8.67 3.76
N GLU A 124 5.12 -8.45 3.87
CA GLU A 124 5.66 -7.19 4.40
C GLU A 124 5.24 -5.96 3.57
N TYR A 125 5.33 -6.07 2.25
CA TYR A 125 5.02 -4.97 1.33
C TYR A 125 3.54 -4.63 1.29
N ALA A 126 2.66 -5.61 1.54
CA ALA A 126 1.24 -5.37 1.71
C ALA A 126 0.98 -4.44 2.90
N GLY A 127 1.61 -4.73 4.04
CA GLY A 127 1.53 -3.87 5.22
C GLY A 127 2.10 -2.48 4.96
N ARG A 128 3.31 -2.40 4.38
CA ARG A 128 3.95 -1.10 4.09
C ARG A 128 3.11 -0.22 3.16
N SER A 129 2.50 -0.82 2.14
CA SER A 129 1.57 -0.14 1.21
C SER A 129 0.28 0.36 1.89
N ALA A 130 -0.14 -0.28 2.99
CA ALA A 130 -1.26 0.18 3.80
C ALA A 130 -0.93 1.46 4.57
N LEU A 131 0.22 1.48 5.26
CA LEU A 131 0.62 2.53 6.20
C LEU A 131 0.74 3.93 5.58
N ILE A 132 0.96 4.03 4.28
CA ILE A 132 1.10 5.34 3.62
C ILE A 132 -0.23 6.12 3.56
N THR A 133 -1.39 5.44 3.73
CA THR A 133 -2.69 6.13 3.86
C THR A 133 -3.58 5.64 5.01
N HIS A 134 -3.22 4.55 5.69
CA HIS A 134 -3.92 4.01 6.86
C HIS A 134 -2.89 3.58 7.91
N GLY A 135 -2.56 4.48 8.84
CA GLY A 135 -1.42 4.34 9.74
C GLY A 135 -1.63 3.39 10.94
N ASP A 136 -2.83 2.84 11.14
CA ASP A 136 -3.12 1.93 12.25
C ASP A 136 -2.52 0.53 12.01
N VAL A 137 -2.00 -0.07 13.09
CA VAL A 137 -1.44 -1.43 13.08
C VAL A 137 -2.45 -2.47 12.58
N LYS A 138 -3.74 -2.28 12.84
CA LYS A 138 -4.82 -3.16 12.34
C LYS A 138 -4.89 -3.13 10.81
N ALA A 139 -4.74 -1.96 10.18
CA ALA A 139 -4.74 -1.85 8.73
C ALA A 139 -3.48 -2.51 8.12
N TYR A 140 -2.32 -2.28 8.75
CA TYR A 140 -1.06 -2.92 8.39
C TYR A 140 -1.17 -4.45 8.44
N ASP A 141 -1.61 -4.99 9.58
CA ASP A 141 -1.67 -6.44 9.80
C ASP A 141 -2.81 -7.12 9.04
N ALA A 142 -3.95 -6.46 8.82
CA ALA A 142 -5.01 -6.97 7.96
C ALA A 142 -4.51 -7.15 6.52
N CYS A 143 -3.76 -6.18 5.99
CA CYS A 143 -3.17 -6.28 4.65
C CYS A 143 -2.11 -7.38 4.58
N ARG A 144 -1.28 -7.54 5.61
CA ARG A 144 -0.29 -8.64 5.72
C ARG A 144 -0.97 -10.01 5.69
N TYR A 145 -1.98 -10.21 6.52
CA TYR A 145 -2.70 -11.47 6.59
C TYR A 145 -3.45 -11.77 5.29
N TYR A 146 -4.15 -10.79 4.71
CA TYR A 146 -4.85 -10.99 3.45
C TYR A 146 -3.89 -11.28 2.29
N SER A 147 -2.72 -10.64 2.27
CA SER A 147 -1.64 -10.95 1.32
C SER A 147 -1.16 -12.39 1.44
N ALA A 148 -0.96 -12.89 2.67
CA ALA A 148 -0.57 -14.28 2.91
C ALA A 148 -1.60 -15.27 2.35
N LEU A 149 -2.89 -15.02 2.55
CA LEU A 149 -3.96 -15.86 1.98
C LEU A 149 -3.97 -15.86 0.45
N ILE A 150 -3.79 -14.70 -0.18
CA ILE A 150 -3.71 -14.59 -1.65
C ILE A 150 -2.48 -15.34 -2.17
N VAL A 151 -1.31 -15.16 -1.53
CA VAL A 151 -0.08 -15.86 -1.92
C VAL A 151 -0.22 -17.37 -1.78
N ALA A 152 -0.78 -17.86 -0.67
CA ALA A 152 -1.05 -19.28 -0.49
C ALA A 152 -1.99 -19.82 -1.58
N ALA A 153 -3.05 -19.09 -1.92
CA ALA A 153 -3.95 -19.47 -3.01
C ALA A 153 -3.23 -19.54 -4.39
N LEU A 154 -2.27 -18.64 -4.64
CA LEU A 154 -1.42 -18.66 -5.83
C LEU A 154 -0.36 -19.78 -5.82
N GLN A 155 -0.13 -20.41 -4.66
CA GLN A 155 0.80 -21.53 -4.46
C GLN A 155 0.06 -22.86 -4.26
N ASP A 156 -1.12 -22.99 -4.87
CA ASP A 156 -1.93 -24.22 -4.93
C ASP A 156 -2.43 -24.74 -3.57
N TYR A 157 -2.51 -23.87 -2.54
CA TYR A 157 -3.13 -24.25 -1.28
C TYR A 157 -4.63 -24.50 -1.47
N THR A 158 -5.15 -25.56 -0.85
CA THR A 158 -6.59 -25.88 -0.92
C THR A 158 -7.42 -24.92 -0.08
N LYS A 159 -8.72 -24.89 -0.34
CA LYS A 159 -9.69 -24.12 0.46
C LYS A 159 -9.62 -24.49 1.94
N GLU A 160 -9.46 -25.77 2.27
CA GLU A 160 -9.36 -26.26 3.64
C GLU A 160 -8.09 -25.75 4.32
N GLN A 161 -6.97 -25.68 3.59
CA GLN A 161 -5.71 -25.14 4.12
C GLN A 161 -5.81 -23.62 4.34
N LEU A 162 -6.46 -22.89 3.44
CA LEU A 162 -6.68 -21.44 3.56
C LEU A 162 -7.64 -21.07 4.71
N LEU A 163 -8.60 -21.94 5.03
CA LEU A 163 -9.58 -21.73 6.10
C LEU A 163 -9.14 -22.34 7.45
N ASP A 164 -7.92 -22.87 7.53
CA ASP A 164 -7.37 -23.44 8.75
C ASP A 164 -7.18 -22.35 9.81
N LYS A 165 -7.72 -22.55 11.02
CA LYS A 165 -7.53 -21.64 12.17
C LYS A 165 -6.08 -21.57 12.66
N GLN A 166 -5.21 -22.43 12.14
CA GLN A 166 -3.78 -22.42 12.38
C GLN A 166 -3.02 -21.92 11.15
N PHE A 167 -3.68 -21.31 10.15
CA PHE A 167 -3.03 -20.80 8.95
C PHE A 167 -1.90 -19.85 9.32
N TYR A 168 -2.16 -18.84 10.15
CA TYR A 168 -1.11 -17.91 10.59
C TYR A 168 0.04 -18.61 11.31
N SER A 169 -0.25 -19.49 12.29
CA SER A 169 0.81 -20.15 13.07
C SER A 169 1.67 -21.08 12.23
N LYS A 170 1.10 -21.73 11.21
CA LYS A 170 1.81 -22.57 10.24
C LYS A 170 2.67 -21.78 9.25
N HIS A 171 2.42 -20.48 9.07
CA HIS A 171 3.12 -19.61 8.12
C HIS A 171 3.82 -18.42 8.80
N MET A 172 4.11 -18.50 10.10
CA MET A 172 4.75 -17.41 10.86
C MET A 172 6.02 -16.88 10.20
N GLU A 173 6.78 -17.74 9.52
CA GLU A 173 7.97 -17.32 8.78
C GLU A 173 7.70 -16.26 7.70
N TRP A 174 6.51 -16.24 7.10
CA TRP A 174 6.12 -15.23 6.10
C TRP A 174 5.91 -13.84 6.71
N PHE A 175 5.65 -13.79 8.01
CA PHE A 175 5.43 -12.56 8.76
C PHE A 175 6.73 -12.02 9.40
N GLY A 176 7.88 -12.67 9.15
CA GLY A 176 9.17 -12.25 9.71
C GLY A 176 9.16 -12.20 11.24
N GLU A 177 9.89 -11.25 11.82
CA GLU A 177 10.00 -11.09 13.29
C GLU A 177 8.85 -10.27 13.91
N ARG A 178 7.89 -9.82 13.09
CA ARG A 178 6.78 -8.96 13.52
C ARG A 178 5.47 -9.74 13.56
N PRO A 179 5.07 -10.27 14.73
CA PRO A 179 3.81 -10.99 14.83
C PRO A 179 2.63 -10.05 14.61
N LEU A 180 1.51 -10.58 14.12
CA LEU A 180 0.27 -9.82 13.95
C LEU A 180 -0.23 -9.23 15.29
N CYS A 181 -0.93 -8.10 15.24
CA CYS A 181 -1.61 -7.52 16.39
C CYS A 181 -2.73 -8.45 16.88
N ASN A 182 -3.17 -8.27 18.13
CA ASN A 182 -4.08 -9.21 18.78
C ASN A 182 -5.43 -9.33 18.06
N GLU A 183 -5.95 -8.22 17.53
CA GLU A 183 -7.22 -8.15 16.82
C GLU A 183 -7.18 -8.95 15.52
N ILE A 184 -6.09 -8.84 14.75
CA ILE A 184 -5.94 -9.61 13.51
C ILE A 184 -5.62 -11.08 13.81
N LYS A 185 -4.83 -11.37 14.85
CA LYS A 185 -4.59 -12.76 15.30
C LYS A 185 -5.87 -13.53 15.64
N GLN A 186 -6.93 -12.86 16.11
CA GLN A 186 -8.20 -13.51 16.44
C GLN A 186 -8.96 -14.02 15.21
N ILE A 187 -8.63 -13.51 14.02
CA ILE A 187 -9.27 -13.87 12.75
C ILE A 187 -8.29 -14.55 11.75
N ALA A 188 -7.06 -14.84 12.19
CA ALA A 188 -5.95 -15.33 11.38
C ALA A 188 -5.57 -16.79 11.64
#